data_AF-A0A920W2G8-F1
#
_entry.id   AF-A0A920W2G8-F1
#
_cell.length_a   1.000
_cell.length_b   1.000
_cell.length_c   1.000
_cell.angle_alpha   90.00
_cell.angle_beta   90.00
_cell.angle_gamma   90.00
#
_symmetry.space_group_name_H-M   'P 1'
#
loop_
_entity.id
_entity.type
_entity.pdbx_description
1 polymer ?
#
loop_
_entity_poly.entity_id
_entity_poly.type
_entity_poly.pdbx_seq_one_letter_code
_entity_poly.pdbx_strand_id
1 'polypeptide(L)' 'MFDCKPFVKNFKNVDQIVREPLGGAHRNQKQAAIRLKKALQKKFLELKEIDPDKLLLSRRKISKNG' A
#
# COMPACT_ATOMS: atom_id res chain seq x y z
N MET A 1 3.34 18.11 -15.29
CA MET A 1 2.78 17.35 -14.15
C MET A 1 2.61 15.90 -14.60
N PHE A 2 3.69 15.11 -14.56
CA PHE A 2 3.64 13.70 -14.93
C PHE A 2 3.21 12.93 -13.68
N ASP A 3 1.91 12.64 -13.59
CA ASP A 3 1.33 11.79 -12.56
C ASP A 3 1.84 10.36 -12.84
N CYS A 4 2.78 9.84 -12.03
CA CYS A 4 3.32 8.47 -12.19
C CYS A 4 2.29 7.37 -11.87
N LYS A 5 1.05 7.75 -11.52
CA LYS A 5 -0.07 6.88 -11.15
C LYS A 5 -0.44 5.76 -12.14
N PRO A 6 -0.41 5.93 -13.48
CA PRO A 6 -0.90 4.86 -14.37
C PRO A 6 0.08 3.70 -14.52
N PHE A 7 1.39 3.93 -14.37
CA PHE A 7 2.40 2.89 -14.58
C PHE A 7 2.39 1.83 -13.48
N VAL A 8 2.36 2.24 -12.21
CA VAL A 8 2.37 1.33 -11.06
C VAL A 8 1.08 0.49 -10.98
N LYS A 9 -0.04 1.01 -11.47
CA LYS A 9 -1.33 0.30 -11.47
C LYS A 9 -1.32 -0.96 -12.35
N ASN A 10 -0.39 -1.06 -13.31
CA ASN A 10 -0.24 -2.22 -14.17
C ASN A 10 0.57 -3.36 -13.52
N PHE A 11 1.25 -3.09 -12.39
CA PHE A 11 1.97 -4.12 -11.65
C PHE A 11 1.02 -4.83 -10.68
N LYS A 12 0.92 -6.16 -10.82
CA LYS A 12 0.14 -7.03 -9.93
C LYS A 12 0.70 -7.11 -8.49
N ASN A 13 1.80 -6.42 -8.20
CA ASN A 13 2.56 -6.56 -6.96
C ASN A 13 2.26 -5.44 -5.95
N VAL A 14 1.43 -4.45 -6.31
CA VAL A 14 1.09 -3.31 -5.44
C VAL A 14 -0.40 -3.32 -5.13
N ASP A 15 -0.74 -3.49 -3.84
CA ASP A 15 -2.14 -3.57 -3.39
C ASP A 15 -2.86 -2.21 -3.39
N GLN A 16 -2.13 -1.12 -3.11
CA GLN A 16 -2.73 0.20 -2.95
C GLN A 16 -1.73 1.32 -3.25
N ILE A 17 -2.21 2.36 -3.93
CA ILE A 17 -1.49 3.62 -4.13
C ILE A 17 -2.07 4.68 -3.17
N VAL A 18 -1.24 5.22 -2.27
CA VAL A 18 -1.63 6.30 -1.35
C VAL A 18 -1.42 7.65 -2.03
N ARG A 19 -2.47 8.48 -2.15
CA ARG A 19 -2.40 9.77 -2.83
C ARG A 19 -1.64 10.82 -2.02
N GLU A 20 -0.69 11.48 -2.67
CA GLU A 20 0.00 12.63 -2.11
C GLU A 20 -0.93 13.83 -1.84
N PRO A 21 -0.64 14.66 -0.82
CA PRO A 21 -1.37 15.91 -0.56
C PRO A 21 -1.21 16.92 -1.70
N LEU A 22 -2.10 17.91 -1.74
CA LEU A 22 -2.03 18.98 -2.75
C LEU A 22 -0.69 19.72 -2.61
N GLY A 23 0.05 19.83 -3.72
CA GLY A 23 1.42 20.36 -3.73
C GLY A 23 2.52 19.31 -3.51
N GLY A 24 2.18 18.03 -3.36
CA GLY A 24 3.12 16.93 -3.23
C GLY A 24 3.54 16.63 -1.79
N ALA A 25 4.04 15.42 -1.56
CA ALA A 25 4.41 14.97 -0.22
C ALA A 25 5.52 15.80 0.43
N HIS A 26 6.44 16.36 -0.36
CA HIS A 26 7.52 17.22 0.12
C HIS A 26 7.01 18.55 0.71
N ARG A 27 5.96 19.14 0.13
CA ARG A 27 5.41 20.43 0.59
C ARG A 27 4.52 20.29 1.80
N ASN A 28 3.89 19.12 1.99
CA ASN A 28 2.99 18.87 3.11
C ASN A 28 3.21 17.46 3.71
N GLN A 29 4.39 17.28 4.30
CA GLN A 29 4.80 16.00 4.90
C GLN A 29 3.84 15.52 5.99
N LYS A 30 3.29 16.44 6.80
CA LYS A 30 2.32 16.12 7.85
C LYS A 30 1.08 15.44 7.27
N GLN A 31 0.47 16.01 6.23
CA GLN A 31 -0.69 15.39 5.60
C GLN A 31 -0.33 14.09 4.87
N ALA A 32 0.83 14.01 4.22
CA ALA A 32 1.31 12.77 3.61
C ALA A 32 1.45 11.65 4.66
N ALA A 33 2.07 11.94 5.80
CA ALA A 33 2.22 11.00 6.91
C ALA A 33 0.87 10.57 7.50
N ILE A 34 -0.09 11.48 7.65
CA ILE A 34 -1.45 11.14 8.12
C ILE A 34 -2.13 10.18 7.14
N ARG A 35 -2.03 10.43 5.83
CA ARG A 35 -2.62 9.56 4.82
C ARG A 35 -1.96 8.18 4.80
N LEU A 36 -0.63 8.14 4.92
CA LEU A 36 0.13 6.90 5.03
C LEU A 36 -0.27 6.11 6.28
N LYS A 37 -0.32 6.77 7.44
CA LYS A 37 -0.74 6.16 8.72
C LYS A 37 -2.11 5.51 8.59
N LYS A 38 -3.10 6.22 8.03
CA LYS A 38 -4.46 5.68 7.82
C LYS A 38 -4.47 4.45 6.91
N ALA A 39 -3.72 4.48 5.81
CA ALA A 39 -3.64 3.35 4.89
C ALA A 39 -2.98 2.12 5.56
N LEU A 40 -1.88 2.32 6.28
CA LEU A 40 -1.19 1.26 7.02
C LEU A 40 -2.08 0.66 8.12
N GLN A 41 -2.75 1.50 8.91
CA GLN A 41 -3.66 1.02 9.96
C GLN A 41 -4.79 0.15 9.39
N LYS A 42 -5.38 0.59 8.27
CA LYS A 42 -6.42 -0.20 7.59
C LYS A 42 -5.89 -1.57 7.15
N LYS A 43 -4.76 -1.59 6.45
CA LYS A 43 -4.14 -2.85 5.98
C LYS A 43 -3.70 -3.76 7.12
N PHE A 44 -3.18 -3.18 8.19
CA PHE A 44 -2.81 -3.95 9.38
C PHE A 44 -4.02 -4.62 10.03
N LEU A 45 -5.15 -3.92 10.16
CA LEU A 45 -6.39 -4.50 10.69
C LEU A 45 -6.92 -5.62 9.79
N GLU A 46 -6.97 -5.40 8.47
CA GLU A 46 -7.35 -6.42 7.49
C GLU A 46 -6.49 -7.69 7.63
N LEU A 47 -5.18 -7.54 7.82
CA LEU A 47 -4.26 -8.69 7.99
C LEU A 47 -4.39 -9.36 9.36
N LYS A 48 -4.70 -8.60 10.41
CA LYS A 48 -4.85 -9.13 11.77
C LYS A 48 -6.05 -10.05 11.92
N GLU A 49 -7.09 -9.86 11.10
CA GLU A 49 -8.27 -10.72 11.05
C GLU A 49 -8.00 -12.07 10.35
N ILE A 50 -6.87 -12.21 9.66
CA ILE A 50 -6.49 -13.44 8.97
C ILE A 50 -5.74 -14.36 9.94
N ASP A 51 -6.13 -15.63 9.95
CA ASP A 51 -5.44 -16.67 10.70
C ASP A 51 -3.94 -16.75 10.31
N PRO A 52 -3.01 -16.89 11.29
CA PRO A 52 -1.57 -16.89 11.04
C PRO A 52 -1.11 -17.92 10.00
N ASP A 53 -1.70 -19.13 9.99
CA ASP A 53 -1.31 -20.19 9.05
C ASP A 53 -1.75 -19.83 7.62
N LYS A 54 -2.96 -19.27 7.48
CA LYS A 54 -3.44 -18.76 6.18
C LYS A 54 -2.60 -17.59 5.67
N LEU A 55 -2.14 -16.73 6.57
CA LEU A 55 -1.27 -15.59 6.27
C LEU A 55 0.09 -16.06 5.72
N LEU A 56 0.71 -17.07 6.36
CA LEU A 56 1.96 -17.68 5.91
C LEU A 56 1.81 -18.37 4.55
N LEU A 57 0.72 -19.11 4.34
CA LEU A 57 0.43 -19.74 3.04
C LEU A 57 0.27 -18.70 1.94
N SER A 58 -0.46 -17.62 2.21
CA SER A 58 -0.68 -16.52 1.25
C SER A 58 0.62 -15.83 0.87
N ARG A 59 1.49 -15.54 1.84
CA ARG A 59 2.82 -14.95 1.59
C ARG A 59 3.73 -15.88 0.77
N ARG A 60 3.73 -17.18 1.08
CA ARG A 60 4.53 -18.18 0.35
C ARG A 60 4.09 -18.30 -1.12
N LYS A 61 2.79 -18.25 -1.40
CA LYS A 61 2.26 -18.25 -2.78
C LYS A 61 2.79 -17.08 -3.60
N ILE A 62 2.84 -15.87 -3.02
CA ILE A 62 3.35 -14.68 -3.72
C ILE A 62 4.83 -14.86 -4.08
N SER A 63 5.65 -15.40 -3.17
CA SER A 63 7.08 -15.63 -3.42
C SER A 63 7.39 -16.68 -4.48
N LYS A 64 6.44 -17.59 -4.79
CA LYS A 64 6.61 -18.66 -5.78
C LYS A 64 6.19 -18.25 -7.20
N ASN A 65 5.50 -17.10 -7.32
CA ASN A 65 4.99 -16.58 -8.59
C ASN A 65 5.89 -15.48 -9.19
N GLY A 66 7.13 -15.36 -8.71
CA GLY A 66 8.16 -14.46 -9.22
C GLY A 66 9.14 -15.18 -10.12
#